data_AF-A0A820HE21-F1
#
_entry.id   AF-A0A820HE21-F1
#
_cell.length_a   1.000
_cell.length_b   1.000
_cell.length_c   1.000
_cell.angle_alpha   90.00
_cell.angle_beta   90.00
_cell.angle_gamma   90.00
#
_symmetry.space_group_name_H-M   'P 1'
#
loop_
_entity.id
_entity.type
_entity.pdbx_description
1 polymer ?
#
loop_
_entity_poly.entity_id
_entity_poly.type
_entity_poly.pdbx_seq_one_letter_code
_entity_poly.pdbx_strand_id
1 'polypeptide(L)'
;VSRDKKPHKRDRSPSPKSAQPSREKSPSLFQKAGQAIKNAIGYDGNDKKLEPCSHSINCLLQEFPKHMKEFSHPCPYSELCSKKDKEPYLTHEPHRVEQCSSKNSCQKLNDPIHRAKYRHNGYPDFLVPCRHERKCQDTTFHHRIKYSHGENEDIKKGAKDVVPDNLASKSTLPYQAAASSDVKTDDQQTSCRYGSDCRYQDDSQHCSKYSHPYSSSEARNPCTPCRYGRDCRDRSNRQHNSKYSHSYEQGSKSSVNLNHERTPCRYGRDCRDKYDSGHCSKYSHPHNDGCNSSNISSHDQIPCRYGRDCRDKSDPQHCSKYSHDHGPRPSSILNHNQTPCRYGHDCRDKHDPRHCSKYSHANK
;
A
#
# COMPACT_ATOMS: atom_id res chain seq x y z
N VAL A 1 0.66 -84.31 17.90
CA VAL A 1 1.11 -84.07 16.51
C VAL A 1 1.19 -82.56 16.30
N SER A 2 2.31 -81.97 16.72
CA SER A 2 2.56 -80.52 16.65
C SER A 2 3.41 -80.25 15.43
N ARG A 3 2.96 -79.37 14.52
CA ARG A 3 3.70 -79.01 13.30
C ARG A 3 4.25 -77.60 13.43
N ASP A 4 5.55 -77.52 13.68
CA ASP A 4 6.38 -76.33 13.51
C ASP A 4 6.46 -75.91 12.04
N LYS A 5 6.24 -74.62 11.77
CA LYS A 5 6.52 -73.98 10.48
C LYS A 5 7.67 -72.99 10.65
N LYS A 6 8.85 -73.34 10.13
CA LYS A 6 9.99 -72.43 9.94
C LYS A 6 9.74 -71.50 8.73
N PRO A 7 10.09 -70.21 8.80
CA PRO A 7 10.05 -69.32 7.65
C PRO A 7 11.35 -69.39 6.83
N HIS A 8 11.18 -69.47 5.50
CA HIS A 8 12.24 -69.39 4.49
C HIS A 8 12.82 -67.96 4.42
N LYS A 9 14.13 -67.82 4.67
CA LYS A 9 14.90 -66.64 4.27
C LYS A 9 15.11 -66.67 2.76
N ARG A 10 14.76 -65.58 2.07
CA ARG A 10 15.13 -65.33 0.67
C ARG A 10 16.33 -64.41 0.64
N ASP A 11 17.45 -64.92 0.15
CA ASP A 11 18.63 -64.12 -0.20
C ASP A 11 18.30 -63.25 -1.42
N ARG A 12 18.46 -61.93 -1.26
CA ARG A 12 18.44 -60.97 -2.36
C ARG A 12 19.89 -60.55 -2.64
N SER A 13 20.40 -61.00 -3.77
CA SER A 13 21.67 -60.54 -4.33
C SER A 13 21.60 -59.03 -4.69
N PRO A 14 22.67 -58.26 -4.49
CA PRO A 14 22.70 -56.84 -4.82
C PRO A 14 22.89 -56.63 -6.33
N SER A 15 21.98 -55.85 -6.93
CA SER A 15 22.11 -55.39 -8.32
C SER A 15 23.18 -54.29 -8.45
N PRO A 16 23.89 -54.19 -9.59
CA PRO A 16 24.95 -53.22 -9.79
C PRO A 16 24.37 -51.81 -9.95
N LYS A 17 24.94 -50.84 -9.21
CA LYS A 17 24.58 -49.42 -9.30
C LYS A 17 25.11 -48.83 -10.59
N SER A 18 24.21 -48.56 -11.53
CA SER A 18 24.47 -47.71 -12.70
C SER A 18 24.64 -46.26 -12.23
N ALA A 19 25.81 -45.68 -12.44
CA ALA A 19 26.06 -44.26 -12.20
C ALA A 19 25.24 -43.42 -13.19
N GLN A 20 24.23 -42.71 -12.69
CA GLN A 20 23.54 -41.70 -13.47
C GLN A 20 24.27 -40.36 -13.38
N PRO A 21 24.38 -39.60 -14.50
CA PRO A 21 24.95 -38.26 -14.48
C PRO A 21 24.07 -37.34 -13.63
N SER A 22 24.70 -36.65 -12.68
CA SER A 22 24.08 -35.64 -11.83
C SER A 22 23.48 -34.52 -12.68
N ARG A 23 22.15 -34.52 -12.81
CA ARG A 23 21.39 -33.37 -13.33
C ARG A 23 21.53 -32.21 -12.34
N GLU A 24 22.32 -31.21 -12.69
CA GLU A 24 22.35 -29.92 -12.01
C GLU A 24 20.94 -29.31 -12.06
N LYS A 25 20.29 -29.22 -10.91
CA LYS A 25 18.98 -28.56 -10.77
C LYS A 25 19.18 -27.07 -10.99
N SER A 26 18.74 -26.58 -12.13
CA SER A 26 18.72 -25.15 -12.41
C SER A 26 17.90 -24.42 -11.32
N PRO A 27 18.40 -23.30 -10.76
CA PRO A 27 17.72 -22.59 -9.69
C PRO A 27 16.35 -22.08 -10.15
N SER A 28 15.36 -22.20 -9.26
CA SER A 28 13.98 -21.84 -9.57
C SER A 28 13.85 -20.35 -9.88
N LEU A 29 12.83 -19.96 -10.65
CA LEU A 29 12.54 -18.55 -10.96
C LEU A 29 12.43 -17.67 -9.69
N PHE A 30 11.97 -18.23 -8.57
CA PHE A 30 11.91 -17.53 -7.28
C PHE A 30 13.29 -17.33 -6.64
N GLN A 31 14.22 -18.28 -6.80
CA GLN A 31 15.61 -18.12 -6.35
C GLN A 31 16.32 -17.06 -7.19
N LYS A 32 16.08 -17.01 -8.50
CA LYS A 32 16.64 -15.98 -9.40
C LYS A 32 16.13 -14.57 -9.06
N ALA A 33 14.85 -14.43 -8.71
CA ALA A 33 14.27 -13.14 -8.31
C ALA A 33 14.84 -12.63 -6.97
N GLY A 34 15.06 -13.52 -5.99
CA GLY A 34 15.72 -13.17 -4.73
C GLY A 34 17.17 -12.71 -4.92
N GLN A 35 17.92 -13.36 -5.82
CA GLN A 35 19.30 -12.99 -6.15
C GLN A 35 19.38 -11.61 -6.84
N ALA A 36 18.44 -11.31 -7.75
CA ALA A 36 18.40 -10.03 -8.46
C ALA A 36 18.14 -8.84 -7.52
N ILE A 37 17.30 -9.01 -6.51
CA ILE A 37 17.09 -7.97 -5.48
C ILE A 37 18.38 -7.77 -4.68
N LYS A 38 19.01 -8.85 -4.19
CA LYS A 38 20.30 -8.76 -3.45
C LYS A 38 21.39 -8.02 -4.24
N ASN A 39 21.49 -8.28 -5.54
CA ASN A 39 22.45 -7.61 -6.42
C ASN A 39 22.10 -6.14 -6.66
N ALA A 40 20.80 -5.78 -6.75
CA ALA A 40 20.36 -4.40 -6.94
C ALA A 40 20.60 -3.51 -5.70
N ILE A 41 20.77 -4.10 -4.51
CA ILE A 41 21.08 -3.35 -3.28
C ILE A 41 22.60 -3.18 -3.06
N GLY A 42 23.46 -3.81 -3.86
CA GLY A 42 24.92 -3.76 -3.67
C GLY A 42 25.36 -4.45 -2.39
N TYR A 43 24.79 -5.62 -2.09
CA TYR A 43 25.10 -6.36 -0.87
C TYR A 43 26.36 -7.22 -1.08
N ASP A 44 27.55 -6.64 -0.90
CA ASP A 44 28.86 -7.25 -1.24
C ASP A 44 29.33 -8.35 -0.26
N GLY A 45 28.48 -8.86 0.62
CA GLY A 45 28.82 -9.94 1.56
C GLY A 45 29.85 -9.54 2.65
N ASN A 46 30.37 -8.32 2.63
CA ASN A 46 30.97 -7.70 3.80
C ASN A 46 29.84 -7.20 4.68
N ASP A 47 29.50 -7.98 5.71
CA ASP A 47 28.52 -7.65 6.74
C ASP A 47 28.98 -6.43 7.55
N LYS A 48 28.98 -5.25 6.93
CA LYS A 48 29.04 -3.98 7.65
C LYS A 48 27.77 -3.92 8.47
N LYS A 49 27.88 -4.25 9.75
CA LYS A 49 26.80 -4.11 10.73
C LYS A 49 26.30 -2.67 10.65
N LEU A 50 25.08 -2.48 10.15
CA LEU A 50 24.47 -1.16 10.04
C LEU A 50 24.30 -0.58 11.44
N GLU A 51 24.66 0.70 11.61
CA GLU A 51 24.51 1.40 12.87
C GLU A 51 23.03 1.40 13.30
N PRO A 52 22.72 1.18 14.59
CA PRO A 52 21.34 1.26 15.07
C PRO A 52 20.76 2.65 14.83
N CYS A 53 19.54 2.74 14.30
CA CYS A 53 18.86 4.01 14.15
C CYS A 53 18.67 4.68 15.52
N SER A 54 19.00 5.96 15.64
CA SER A 54 18.79 6.76 16.87
C SER A 54 17.34 6.82 17.33
N HIS A 55 16.39 6.68 16.40
CA HIS A 55 14.95 6.64 16.69
C HIS A 55 14.42 5.22 16.92
N SER A 56 15.27 4.19 16.79
CA SER A 56 14.94 2.79 17.03
C SER A 56 13.66 2.36 16.31
N ILE A 57 12.80 1.56 16.95
CA ILE A 57 11.49 1.15 16.42
C ILE A 57 10.55 2.33 16.11
N ASN A 58 10.81 3.50 16.71
CA ASN A 58 9.97 4.69 16.51
C ASN A 58 10.39 5.52 15.28
N CYS A 59 11.34 5.03 14.47
CA CYS A 59 11.79 5.77 13.31
C CYS A 59 10.72 5.82 12.21
N LEU A 60 10.16 7.02 11.96
CA LEU A 60 9.23 7.25 10.85
C LEU A 60 9.88 7.05 9.47
N LEU A 61 11.21 6.99 9.40
CA LEU A 61 11.97 6.76 8.18
C LEU A 61 12.22 5.28 7.88
N GLN A 62 11.74 4.35 8.73
CA GLN A 62 11.94 2.92 8.54
C GLN A 62 11.35 2.39 7.23
N GLU A 63 10.39 3.07 6.60
CA GLU A 63 9.85 2.67 5.29
C GLU A 63 10.66 3.19 4.08
N PHE A 64 11.68 4.03 4.32
CA PHE A 64 12.42 4.68 3.24
C PHE A 64 13.69 3.90 2.88
N PRO A 65 13.85 3.42 1.63
CA PRO A 65 14.97 2.56 1.25
C PRO A 65 16.36 3.17 1.49
N LYS A 66 16.50 4.50 1.37
CA LYS A 66 17.79 5.19 1.65
C LYS A 66 18.17 5.05 3.12
N HIS A 67 17.22 5.29 4.03
CA HIS A 67 17.43 5.19 5.47
C HIS A 67 17.73 3.75 5.90
N MET A 68 17.04 2.76 5.31
CA MET A 68 17.28 1.34 5.59
C MET A 68 18.63 0.82 5.11
N LYS A 69 19.31 1.51 4.18
CA LYS A 69 20.67 1.17 3.75
C LYS A 69 21.74 1.63 4.73
N GLU A 70 21.43 2.65 5.54
CA GLU A 70 22.39 3.27 6.45
C GLU A 70 22.19 2.81 7.89
N PHE A 71 20.94 2.55 8.29
CA PHE A 71 20.58 2.27 9.68
C PHE A 71 19.83 0.95 9.85
N SER A 72 20.18 0.22 10.90
CA SER A 72 19.40 -0.94 11.35
C SER A 72 18.28 -0.55 12.31
N HIS A 73 17.18 -1.30 12.28
CA HIS A 73 16.02 -1.09 13.16
C HIS A 73 15.63 -2.39 13.85
N PRO A 74 15.07 -2.36 15.08
CA PRO A 74 14.51 -3.55 15.68
C PRO A 74 13.39 -4.14 14.80
N CYS A 75 13.44 -5.45 14.58
CA CYS A 75 12.35 -6.16 13.92
C CYS A 75 11.12 -6.12 14.85
N PRO A 76 9.93 -5.70 14.37
CA PRO A 76 8.70 -5.67 15.19
C PRO A 76 8.34 -7.02 15.80
N TYR A 77 8.74 -8.11 15.15
CA TYR A 77 8.48 -9.48 15.59
C TYR A 77 9.69 -10.14 16.27
N SER A 78 10.85 -9.47 16.32
CA SER A 78 12.09 -9.98 16.93
C SER A 78 12.31 -11.47 16.62
N GLU A 79 12.24 -12.33 17.64
CA GLU A 79 12.47 -13.77 17.51
C GLU A 79 11.41 -14.52 16.69
N LEU A 80 10.18 -13.99 16.63
CA LEU A 80 9.03 -14.54 15.89
C LEU A 80 9.04 -14.20 14.40
N CYS A 81 9.98 -13.37 13.94
CA CYS A 81 10.06 -13.01 12.53
C CYS A 81 10.42 -14.24 11.67
N SER A 82 9.56 -14.58 10.71
CA SER A 82 9.81 -15.67 9.74
C SER A 82 10.68 -15.23 8.56
N LYS A 83 11.00 -13.93 8.45
CA LYS A 83 11.70 -13.32 7.31
C LYS A 83 13.11 -12.84 7.64
N LYS A 84 13.75 -13.39 8.68
CA LYS A 84 15.07 -12.91 9.16
C LYS A 84 16.11 -12.80 8.05
N ASP A 85 16.17 -13.80 7.18
CA ASP A 85 17.15 -13.86 6.08
C ASP A 85 16.85 -12.90 4.91
N LYS A 86 15.66 -12.30 4.87
CA LYS A 86 15.20 -11.41 3.79
C LYS A 86 15.31 -9.93 4.15
N GLU A 87 15.46 -9.61 5.44
CA GLU A 87 15.42 -8.25 5.96
C GLU A 87 16.69 -7.98 6.79
N PRO A 88 17.87 -7.91 6.16
CA PRO A 88 19.15 -7.76 6.87
C PRO A 88 19.29 -6.41 7.60
N TYR A 89 18.49 -5.42 7.21
CA TYR A 89 18.41 -4.11 7.87
C TYR A 89 17.58 -4.13 9.16
N LEU A 90 16.94 -5.26 9.50
CA LEU A 90 16.25 -5.42 10.77
C LEU A 90 17.10 -6.24 11.75
N THR A 91 17.31 -5.71 12.95
CA THR A 91 17.91 -6.47 14.04
C THR A 91 16.85 -7.38 14.64
N HIS A 92 17.17 -8.66 14.74
CA HIS A 92 16.29 -9.68 15.33
C HIS A 92 16.73 -10.02 16.76
N GLU A 93 17.34 -9.05 17.45
CA GLU A 93 17.78 -9.21 18.82
C GLU A 93 16.55 -9.44 19.73
N PRO A 94 16.59 -10.45 20.62
CA PRO A 94 15.50 -10.73 21.54
C PRO A 94 15.16 -9.51 22.39
N HIS A 95 13.90 -9.08 22.34
CA HIS A 95 13.44 -7.99 23.19
C HIS A 95 13.32 -8.48 24.64
N ARG A 96 14.12 -7.90 25.56
CA ARG A 96 14.19 -8.30 26.98
C ARG A 96 13.01 -7.76 27.80
N VAL A 97 11.80 -8.05 27.36
CA VAL A 97 10.57 -7.81 28.13
C VAL A 97 10.00 -9.13 28.59
N GLU A 98 9.42 -9.13 29.78
CA GLU A 98 8.85 -10.32 30.38
C GLU A 98 7.65 -10.82 29.58
N GLN A 99 7.47 -12.13 29.52
CA GLN A 99 6.26 -12.72 28.93
C GLN A 99 5.07 -12.45 29.86
N CYS A 100 3.95 -11.98 29.32
CA CYS A 100 2.73 -11.78 30.09
C CYS A 100 2.25 -13.11 30.73
N SER A 101 1.99 -13.10 32.04
CA SER A 101 1.52 -14.25 32.80
C SER A 101 0.20 -14.82 32.28
N SER A 102 -0.68 -13.96 31.77
CA SER A 102 -1.99 -14.33 31.24
C SER A 102 -1.96 -14.85 29.80
N LYS A 103 -0.79 -14.91 29.14
CA LYS A 103 -0.60 -15.41 27.76
C LYS A 103 -1.70 -14.95 26.79
N ASN A 104 -2.60 -15.86 26.41
CA ASN A 104 -3.67 -15.67 25.42
C ASN A 104 -4.97 -15.12 26.01
N SER A 105 -5.14 -15.10 27.35
CA SER A 105 -6.34 -14.61 28.04
C SER A 105 -6.12 -13.26 28.71
N CYS A 106 -5.11 -12.50 28.27
CA CYS A 106 -4.81 -11.20 28.85
C CYS A 106 -5.89 -10.18 28.47
N GLN A 107 -6.62 -9.69 29.49
CA GLN A 107 -7.62 -8.64 29.32
C GLN A 107 -6.98 -7.27 29.02
N LYS A 108 -5.69 -7.10 29.32
CA LYS A 108 -4.91 -5.87 29.08
C LYS A 108 -4.18 -5.88 27.75
N LEU A 109 -4.54 -6.77 26.82
CA LEU A 109 -3.86 -6.85 25.52
C LEU A 109 -4.04 -5.58 24.68
N ASN A 110 -5.14 -4.84 24.87
CA ASN A 110 -5.41 -3.56 24.22
C ASN A 110 -4.84 -2.35 24.97
N ASP A 111 -4.23 -2.55 26.15
CA ASP A 111 -3.56 -1.50 26.90
C ASP A 111 -2.14 -1.33 26.32
N PRO A 112 -1.84 -0.21 25.67
CA PRO A 112 -0.55 0.01 25.02
C PRO A 112 0.61 0.07 26.03
N ILE A 113 0.35 0.47 27.28
CA ILE A 113 1.36 0.46 28.35
C ILE A 113 1.68 -0.98 28.74
N HIS A 114 0.66 -1.83 28.89
CA HIS A 114 0.85 -3.26 29.13
C HIS A 114 1.61 -3.91 27.98
N ARG A 115 1.24 -3.62 26.73
CA ARG A 115 1.90 -4.14 25.53
C ARG A 115 3.36 -3.71 25.38
N ALA A 116 3.69 -2.50 25.84
CA ALA A 116 5.07 -2.03 25.86
C ALA A 116 5.93 -2.72 26.94
N LYS A 117 5.31 -3.21 28.02
CA LYS A 117 5.99 -3.87 29.14
C LYS A 117 6.05 -5.39 29.05
N TYR A 118 5.07 -6.01 28.40
CA TYR A 118 4.92 -7.47 28.39
C TYR A 118 4.74 -8.03 26.97
N ARG A 119 5.40 -9.18 26.74
CA ARG A 119 5.31 -9.94 25.49
C ARG A 119 4.09 -10.85 25.48
N HIS A 120 3.51 -11.02 24.29
CA HIS A 120 2.38 -11.91 24.05
C HIS A 120 2.63 -12.79 22.83
N ASN A 121 2.25 -14.06 22.92
CA ASN A 121 2.41 -15.00 21.83
C ASN A 121 1.55 -14.59 20.63
N GLY A 122 2.17 -14.54 19.44
CA GLY A 122 1.47 -14.23 18.19
C GLY A 122 1.25 -12.73 17.92
N TYR A 123 1.78 -11.85 18.77
CA TYR A 123 1.73 -10.41 18.58
C TYR A 123 3.14 -9.82 18.43
N PRO A 124 3.30 -8.64 17.79
CA PRO A 124 4.58 -7.95 17.73
C PRO A 124 5.17 -7.69 19.12
N ASP A 125 6.50 -7.77 19.26
CA ASP A 125 7.19 -7.43 20.51
C ASP A 125 7.25 -5.91 20.72
N PHE A 126 7.15 -5.14 19.64
CA PHE A 126 7.10 -3.70 19.66
C PHE A 126 5.83 -3.18 18.96
N LEU A 127 5.22 -2.15 19.54
CA LEU A 127 4.15 -1.41 18.88
C LEU A 127 4.75 -0.45 17.85
N VAL A 128 4.21 -0.45 16.64
CA VAL A 128 4.62 0.46 15.56
C VAL A 128 4.05 1.85 15.85
N PRO A 129 4.79 2.96 15.72
CA PRO A 129 4.20 4.29 15.85
C PRO A 129 3.02 4.46 14.90
N CYS A 130 1.88 4.87 15.43
CA CYS A 130 0.73 5.21 14.61
C CYS A 130 1.07 6.47 13.81
N ARG A 131 0.85 6.43 12.49
CA ARG A 131 1.07 7.58 11.59
C ARG A 131 0.29 8.84 12.00
N HIS A 132 -0.85 8.67 12.68
CA HIS A 132 -1.68 9.76 13.17
C HIS A 132 -1.36 10.16 14.62
N GLU A 133 -0.46 9.44 15.30
CA GLU A 133 -0.02 9.71 16.67
C GLU A 133 -1.21 10.04 17.60
N ARG A 134 -1.12 11.10 18.40
CA ARG A 134 -2.19 11.58 19.30
C ARG A 134 -3.48 12.02 18.60
N LYS A 135 -3.46 12.19 17.27
CA LYS A 135 -4.63 12.56 16.45
C LYS A 135 -5.37 11.35 15.90
N CYS A 136 -4.90 10.13 16.15
CA CYS A 136 -5.58 8.92 15.71
C CYS A 136 -6.92 8.77 16.44
N GLN A 137 -7.99 8.62 15.67
CA GLN A 137 -9.34 8.37 16.20
C GLN A 137 -9.69 6.87 16.22
N ASP A 138 -8.83 6.02 15.64
CA ASP A 138 -9.05 4.57 15.63
C ASP A 138 -8.76 4.01 17.04
N THR A 139 -9.83 3.69 17.74
CA THR A 139 -9.78 3.09 19.09
C THR A 139 -10.07 1.59 19.05
N THR A 140 -10.14 1.00 17.84
CA THR A 140 -10.45 -0.42 17.70
C THR A 140 -9.39 -1.29 18.37
N PHE A 141 -9.82 -2.44 18.88
CA PHE A 141 -8.94 -3.41 19.51
C PHE A 141 -7.75 -3.77 18.61
N HIS A 142 -8.02 -4.05 17.32
CA HIS A 142 -7.00 -4.44 16.34
C HIS A 142 -5.95 -3.38 16.08
N HIS A 143 -6.31 -2.09 16.17
CA HIS A 143 -5.39 -1.00 16.01
C HIS A 143 -4.48 -0.86 17.23
N ARG A 144 -5.05 -0.85 18.44
CA ARG A 144 -4.30 -0.66 19.70
C ARG A 144 -3.32 -1.79 20.03
N ILE A 145 -3.54 -3.01 19.54
CA ILE A 145 -2.60 -4.13 19.73
C ILE A 145 -1.36 -4.05 18.83
N LYS A 146 -1.40 -3.24 17.75
CA LYS A 146 -0.35 -3.11 16.72
C LYS A 146 0.36 -1.77 16.77
N TYR A 147 -0.36 -0.69 17.11
CA TYR A 147 0.14 0.67 16.99
C TYR A 147 0.24 1.39 18.33
N SER A 148 1.27 2.23 18.48
CA SER A 148 1.52 3.12 19.61
C SER A 148 1.18 4.56 19.26
N HIS A 149 0.51 5.29 20.15
CA HIS A 149 0.23 6.73 20.00
C HIS A 149 1.15 7.62 20.84
N GLY A 150 2.27 7.09 21.35
CA GLY A 150 3.21 7.84 22.19
C GLY A 150 2.79 7.96 23.66
N GLU A 151 1.98 7.03 24.14
CA GLU A 151 1.37 7.05 25.49
C GLU A 151 2.41 6.92 26.64
N ASN A 152 3.69 6.67 26.32
CA ASN A 152 4.78 6.58 27.31
C ASN A 152 5.36 7.94 27.74
N GLU A 153 5.18 9.00 26.95
CA GLU A 153 5.76 10.32 27.26
C GLU A 153 5.08 10.98 28.48
N ASP A 154 3.79 10.70 28.69
CA ASP A 154 3.02 11.34 29.75
C ASP A 154 3.24 10.68 31.13
N ILE A 155 3.67 9.41 31.18
CA ILE A 155 3.99 8.69 32.42
C ILE A 155 5.20 9.29 33.14
N LYS A 156 6.16 9.87 32.39
CA LYS A 156 7.35 10.51 32.98
C LYS A 156 7.07 11.91 33.54
N LYS A 157 5.99 12.58 33.11
CA LYS A 157 5.65 13.93 33.58
C LYS A 157 4.76 13.94 34.83
N GLY A 158 4.04 12.86 35.12
CA GLY A 158 3.15 12.76 36.28
C GLY A 158 3.79 12.31 37.60
N ALA A 159 5.07 11.94 37.62
CA ALA A 159 5.73 11.38 38.80
C ALA A 159 6.60 12.38 39.59
N LYS A 160 6.53 13.69 39.31
CA LYS A 160 7.35 14.70 40.04
C LYS A 160 6.62 15.58 41.05
N ASP A 161 5.29 15.75 41.00
CA ASP A 161 4.64 16.77 41.85
C ASP A 161 3.30 16.31 42.47
N VAL A 162 3.33 15.27 43.30
CA VAL A 162 2.32 15.11 44.36
C VAL A 162 3.06 15.09 45.70
N VAL A 163 3.47 16.27 46.13
CA VAL A 163 3.79 16.54 47.53
C VAL A 163 2.47 16.88 48.22
N PRO A 164 2.09 16.22 49.32
CA PRO A 164 0.88 16.58 50.06
C PRO A 164 1.06 17.94 50.74
N ASP A 165 0.04 18.79 50.60
CA ASP A 165 -0.11 20.07 51.29
C ASP A 165 0.15 19.94 52.79
N ASN A 166 1.12 20.72 53.30
CA ASN A 166 1.08 21.17 54.69
C ASN A 166 1.80 22.51 54.86
N LEU A 167 1.12 23.39 55.61
CA LEU A 167 1.41 24.79 55.90
C LEU A 167 2.82 25.04 56.46
N ALA A 168 3.48 26.12 56.00
CA ALA A 168 3.83 27.29 56.82
C ALA A 168 4.77 28.30 56.10
N SER A 169 4.21 29.49 55.83
CA SER A 169 4.71 30.82 56.19
C SER A 169 6.21 31.19 56.16
N LYS A 170 6.46 32.27 55.39
CA LYS A 170 7.42 33.39 55.57
C LYS A 170 8.89 33.17 55.19
N SER A 171 9.36 33.93 54.18
CA SER A 171 10.06 35.19 54.44
C SER A 171 10.47 35.92 53.15
N THR A 172 10.44 37.23 53.29
CA THR A 172 10.59 38.35 52.35
C THR A 172 12.05 38.57 51.92
N LEU A 173 12.30 39.01 50.69
CA LEU A 173 12.85 40.35 50.34
C LEU A 173 13.19 40.49 48.84
N PRO A 174 13.22 41.73 48.32
CA PRO A 174 13.05 42.04 46.91
C PRO A 174 14.39 42.25 46.19
N TYR A 175 14.40 42.08 44.87
CA TYR A 175 15.46 42.65 44.04
C TYR A 175 14.85 43.52 42.95
N GLN A 176 15.27 44.78 42.99
CA GLN A 176 14.80 45.88 42.16
C GLN A 176 15.35 45.79 40.73
N ALA A 177 14.61 46.46 39.85
CA ALA A 177 14.90 46.69 38.45
C ALA A 177 16.22 47.42 38.22
N ALA A 178 16.88 47.07 37.12
CA ALA A 178 17.70 48.00 36.36
C ALA A 178 17.25 47.93 34.89
N ALA A 179 16.68 49.03 34.43
CA ALA A 179 16.49 49.32 33.04
C ALA A 179 17.85 49.66 32.41
N SER A 180 18.16 49.08 31.26
CA SER A 180 19.12 49.64 30.31
C SER A 180 18.62 49.40 28.90
N SER A 181 18.09 50.46 28.33
CA SER A 181 17.86 50.70 26.92
C SER A 181 19.19 50.85 26.19
N ASP A 182 19.45 50.03 25.18
CA ASP A 182 20.40 50.36 24.11
C ASP A 182 19.87 49.85 22.78
N VAL A 183 19.44 50.82 21.96
CA VAL A 183 19.02 50.66 20.59
C VAL A 183 20.27 50.42 19.75
N LYS A 184 20.42 49.19 19.23
CA LYS A 184 21.27 48.90 18.07
C LYS A 184 20.41 48.30 16.97
N THR A 185 20.04 49.14 16.01
CA THR A 185 19.53 48.73 14.71
C THR A 185 20.68 48.12 13.92
N ASP A 186 20.77 46.79 13.94
CA ASP A 186 21.57 46.02 13.00
C ASP A 186 20.67 44.86 12.54
N ASP A 187 19.99 45.09 11.42
CA ASP A 187 18.97 44.23 10.81
C ASP A 187 19.63 43.01 10.12
N GLN A 188 20.45 42.27 10.87
CA GLN A 188 21.08 41.05 10.38
C GLN A 188 20.14 39.87 10.63
N GLN A 189 19.28 39.63 9.64
CA GLN A 189 18.41 38.46 9.57
C GLN A 189 19.28 37.18 9.65
N THR A 190 19.17 36.44 10.75
CA THR A 190 20.02 35.27 11.02
C THR A 190 19.63 34.11 10.11
N SER A 191 20.60 33.38 9.55
CA SER A 191 20.28 32.27 8.64
C SER A 191 19.50 31.18 9.35
N CYS A 192 18.37 30.74 8.77
CA CYS A 192 17.58 29.66 9.33
C CYS A 192 18.38 28.35 9.33
N ARG A 193 18.49 27.71 10.50
CA ARG A 193 19.24 26.46 10.71
C ARG A 193 18.79 25.31 9.80
N TYR A 194 17.54 25.34 9.33
CA TYR A 194 16.95 24.30 8.49
C TYR A 194 17.05 24.59 6.98
N GLY A 195 17.69 25.70 6.58
CA GLY A 195 17.90 26.03 5.17
C GLY A 195 16.61 26.01 4.35
N SER A 196 16.66 25.47 3.15
CA SER A 196 15.51 25.33 2.24
C SER A 196 14.46 24.30 2.65
N ASP A 197 14.70 23.51 3.71
CA ASP A 197 13.77 22.47 4.18
C ASP A 197 12.98 22.90 5.44
N CYS A 198 13.05 24.19 5.79
CA CYS A 198 12.34 24.69 6.96
C CYS A 198 10.82 24.57 6.80
N ARG A 199 10.17 23.86 7.72
CA ARG A 199 8.71 23.70 7.74
C ARG A 199 7.92 24.99 8.03
N TYR A 200 8.60 26.07 8.39
CA TYR A 200 8.02 27.38 8.73
C TYR A 200 8.25 28.43 7.65
N GLN A 201 8.55 28.03 6.41
CA GLN A 201 8.73 28.97 5.29
C GLN A 201 7.47 29.76 4.94
N ASP A 202 6.29 29.27 5.33
CA ASP A 202 5.02 29.97 5.12
C ASP A 202 4.62 30.84 6.33
N ASP A 203 5.39 30.84 7.42
CA ASP A 203 5.10 31.64 8.62
C ASP A 203 5.76 33.02 8.53
N SER A 204 4.93 34.04 8.36
CA SER A 204 5.36 35.44 8.28
C SER A 204 6.22 35.92 9.47
N GLN A 205 5.99 35.42 10.69
CA GLN A 205 6.77 35.81 11.87
C GLN A 205 8.12 35.09 11.93
N HIS A 206 8.21 33.89 11.33
CA HIS A 206 9.46 33.17 11.18
C HIS A 206 10.32 33.83 10.12
N CYS A 207 9.75 34.09 8.94
CA CYS A 207 10.45 34.71 7.82
C CYS A 207 10.87 36.16 8.10
N SER A 208 10.22 36.87 9.03
CA SER A 208 10.72 38.19 9.45
C SER A 208 11.99 38.13 10.30
N LYS A 209 12.31 36.98 10.91
CA LYS A 209 13.48 36.82 11.81
C LYS A 209 14.63 36.05 11.18
N TYR A 210 14.32 35.10 10.28
CA TYR A 210 15.30 34.17 9.72
C TYR A 210 15.36 34.21 8.19
N SER A 211 16.57 34.19 7.65
CA SER A 211 16.83 34.23 6.20
C SER A 211 17.07 32.81 5.64
N HIS A 212 16.60 32.56 4.41
CA HIS A 212 16.79 31.30 3.68
C HIS A 212 17.62 31.53 2.41
N PRO A 213 18.69 30.75 2.16
CA PRO A 213 19.72 31.05 1.15
C PRO A 213 19.28 31.00 -0.33
N TYR A 214 18.02 30.67 -0.63
CA TYR A 214 17.48 30.61 -2.00
C TYR A 214 16.31 31.57 -2.28
N SER A 215 15.97 32.45 -1.34
CA SER A 215 14.94 33.47 -1.53
C SER A 215 15.54 34.80 -2.03
N SER A 216 16.29 34.80 -3.12
CA SER A 216 16.76 36.04 -3.76
C SER A 216 15.65 36.67 -4.62
N SER A 217 14.88 37.55 -3.99
CA SER A 217 14.66 38.95 -4.36
C SER A 217 14.23 39.42 -5.78
N GLU A 218 13.76 38.58 -6.71
CA GLU A 218 13.18 39.10 -7.99
C GLU A 218 11.73 38.71 -8.33
N ALA A 219 11.02 38.00 -7.45
CA ALA A 219 9.57 37.80 -7.62
C ALA A 219 8.78 38.61 -6.59
N ARG A 220 8.26 39.78 -6.99
CA ARG A 220 7.16 40.43 -6.26
C ARG A 220 5.97 39.46 -6.24
N ASN A 221 5.62 39.00 -5.05
CA ASN A 221 4.59 38.02 -4.68
C ASN A 221 4.82 36.55 -5.13
N PRO A 222 5.50 35.73 -4.30
CA PRO A 222 5.49 34.29 -4.48
C PRO A 222 4.14 33.76 -3.98
N CYS A 223 3.13 33.76 -4.85
CA CYS A 223 1.92 32.99 -4.58
C CYS A 223 2.33 31.51 -4.53
N THR A 224 2.19 30.87 -3.37
CA THR A 224 2.55 29.46 -3.15
C THR A 224 1.86 28.59 -4.21
N PRO A 225 2.53 27.63 -4.85
CA PRO A 225 1.87 26.79 -5.85
C PRO A 225 0.64 26.10 -5.25
N CYS A 226 -0.51 26.20 -5.92
CA CYS A 226 -1.72 25.56 -5.40
C CYS A 226 -1.52 24.05 -5.37
N ARG A 227 -1.79 23.43 -4.21
CA ARG A 227 -1.68 21.98 -4.00
C ARG A 227 -2.53 21.15 -4.98
N TYR A 228 -3.62 21.71 -5.50
CA TYR A 228 -4.50 21.07 -6.48
C TYR A 228 -4.09 21.34 -7.94
N GLY A 229 -3.00 22.08 -8.16
CA GLY A 229 -2.44 22.33 -9.49
C GLY A 229 -3.50 22.84 -10.47
N ARG A 230 -3.62 22.16 -11.61
CA ARG A 230 -4.57 22.51 -12.68
C ARG A 230 -6.04 22.24 -12.30
N ASP A 231 -6.28 21.33 -11.36
CA ASP A 231 -7.61 20.82 -11.00
C ASP A 231 -8.24 21.57 -9.81
N CYS A 232 -7.65 22.69 -9.41
CA CYS A 232 -8.19 23.52 -8.34
C CYS A 232 -9.56 24.09 -8.75
N ARG A 233 -10.59 23.77 -7.96
CA ARG A 233 -11.95 24.28 -8.16
C ARG A 233 -12.07 25.79 -7.96
N ASP A 234 -11.17 26.38 -7.16
CA ASP A 234 -11.18 27.80 -6.81
C ASP A 234 -10.31 28.67 -7.74
N ARG A 235 -9.93 28.15 -8.91
CA ARG A 235 -9.05 28.83 -9.86
C ARG A 235 -9.59 30.16 -10.39
N SER A 236 -10.90 30.40 -10.29
CA SER A 236 -11.55 31.67 -10.63
C SER A 236 -11.74 32.62 -9.43
N ASN A 237 -11.44 32.17 -8.21
CA ASN A 237 -11.63 32.97 -6.99
C ASN A 237 -10.45 33.94 -6.81
N ARG A 238 -10.76 35.25 -6.79
CA ARG A 238 -9.77 36.32 -6.70
C ARG A 238 -8.95 36.30 -5.40
N GLN A 239 -9.56 35.92 -4.27
CA GLN A 239 -8.86 35.79 -3.00
C GLN A 239 -7.92 34.58 -2.99
N HIS A 240 -8.31 33.50 -3.65
CA HIS A 240 -7.45 32.32 -3.83
C HIS A 240 -6.26 32.64 -4.73
N ASN A 241 -6.49 33.29 -5.87
CA ASN A 241 -5.46 33.67 -6.83
C ASN A 241 -4.49 34.73 -6.30
N SER A 242 -4.86 35.49 -5.26
CA SER A 242 -3.93 36.39 -4.56
C SER A 242 -2.96 35.66 -3.62
N LYS A 243 -3.22 34.39 -3.28
CA LYS A 243 -2.42 33.58 -2.36
C LYS A 243 -1.71 32.43 -3.07
N TYR A 244 -2.33 31.87 -4.11
CA TYR A 244 -1.85 30.65 -4.75
C TYR A 244 -1.65 30.82 -6.26
N SER A 245 -0.52 30.33 -6.76
CA SER A 245 -0.21 30.34 -8.19
C SER A 245 -0.65 29.04 -8.86
N HIS A 246 -1.14 29.17 -10.09
CA HIS A 246 -1.40 28.07 -11.01
C HIS A 246 -0.51 28.30 -12.22
N SER A 247 0.42 27.39 -12.51
CA SER A 247 1.26 27.47 -13.71
C SER A 247 0.36 27.51 -14.95
N TYR A 248 0.42 28.62 -15.68
CA TYR A 248 -0.31 28.84 -16.92
C TYR A 248 0.67 28.57 -18.06
N GLU A 249 0.65 27.36 -18.62
CA GLU A 249 1.38 27.10 -19.87
C GLU A 249 0.64 27.80 -21.02
N GLN A 250 1.14 28.98 -21.40
CA GLN A 250 0.92 29.51 -22.75
C GLN A 250 1.78 28.68 -23.70
N GLY A 251 1.12 27.89 -24.53
CA GLY A 251 1.79 27.05 -25.51
C GLY A 251 2.55 27.84 -26.56
N SER A 252 3.61 27.23 -27.10
CA SER A 252 3.85 27.03 -28.54
C SER A 252 5.27 26.53 -28.78
N LYS A 253 5.35 25.35 -29.43
CA LYS A 253 6.45 24.77 -30.23
C LYS A 253 7.12 23.53 -29.63
N SER A 254 7.12 22.51 -30.49
CA SER A 254 7.82 21.23 -30.43
C SER A 254 7.25 20.18 -29.48
N SER A 255 6.41 19.34 -30.07
CA SER A 255 6.09 17.99 -29.64
C SER A 255 7.37 17.17 -29.45
N VAL A 256 7.98 17.25 -28.27
CA VAL A 256 8.88 16.21 -27.78
C VAL A 256 8.05 15.31 -26.90
N ASN A 257 7.94 14.07 -27.34
CA ASN A 257 7.13 13.00 -26.79
C ASN A 257 7.56 12.71 -25.33
N LEU A 258 6.95 13.41 -24.35
CA LEU A 258 7.07 13.10 -22.93
C LEU A 258 6.22 11.86 -22.60
N ASN A 259 6.64 10.73 -23.17
CA ASN A 259 6.37 9.42 -22.60
C ASN A 259 7.09 9.39 -21.24
N HIS A 260 6.43 9.84 -20.18
CA HIS A 260 6.76 9.34 -18.85
C HIS A 260 6.82 7.81 -18.97
N GLU A 261 7.97 7.23 -18.62
CA GLU A 261 8.28 5.81 -18.75
C GLU A 261 7.29 4.98 -17.91
N ARG A 262 6.09 4.76 -18.44
CA ARG A 262 5.11 3.88 -17.82
C ARG A 262 5.71 2.49 -17.81
N THR A 263 5.72 1.88 -16.63
CA THR A 263 6.25 0.53 -16.46
C THR A 263 5.49 -0.42 -17.40
N PRO A 264 6.19 -1.23 -18.21
CA PRO A 264 5.53 -2.20 -19.08
C PRO A 264 4.59 -3.08 -18.27
N CYS A 265 3.35 -3.18 -18.71
CA CYS A 265 2.38 -4.04 -18.06
C CYS A 265 2.86 -5.49 -18.14
N ARG A 266 2.94 -6.15 -16.99
CA ARG A 266 3.42 -7.55 -16.88
C ARG A 266 2.60 -8.53 -17.74
N TYR A 267 1.34 -8.19 -18.02
CA TYR A 267 0.42 -9.02 -18.81
C TYR A 267 0.41 -8.66 -20.30
N GLY A 268 1.17 -7.64 -20.72
CA GLY A 268 1.26 -7.23 -22.12
C GLY A 268 -0.11 -7.02 -22.78
N ARG A 269 -0.24 -7.46 -24.03
CA ARG A 269 -1.48 -7.32 -24.82
C ARG A 269 -2.72 -7.95 -24.17
N ASP A 270 -2.51 -8.94 -23.30
CA ASP A 270 -3.56 -9.74 -22.65
C ASP A 270 -3.95 -9.19 -21.27
N CYS A 271 -3.44 -8.00 -20.89
CA CYS A 271 -3.87 -7.35 -19.67
C CYS A 271 -5.38 -7.09 -19.68
N ARG A 272 -6.08 -7.62 -18.68
CA ARG A 272 -7.53 -7.46 -18.53
C ARG A 272 -7.93 -6.02 -18.20
N ASP A 273 -7.03 -5.29 -17.55
CA ASP A 273 -7.25 -3.92 -17.10
C ASP A 273 -6.75 -2.88 -18.13
N LYS A 274 -6.43 -3.30 -19.36
CA LYS A 274 -5.91 -2.40 -20.41
C LYS A 274 -6.88 -1.30 -20.88
N TYR A 275 -8.12 -1.31 -20.38
CA TYR A 275 -9.13 -0.27 -20.62
C TYR A 275 -9.47 0.52 -19.36
N ASP A 276 -8.94 0.13 -18.19
CA ASP A 276 -9.12 0.88 -16.95
C ASP A 276 -8.22 2.12 -16.98
N SER A 277 -8.82 3.30 -16.81
CA SER A 277 -8.08 4.58 -16.87
C SER A 277 -7.01 4.68 -15.79
N GLY A 278 -7.26 4.09 -14.61
CA GLY A 278 -6.29 4.04 -13.51
C GLY A 278 -5.09 3.15 -13.84
N HIS A 279 -5.33 2.00 -14.46
CA HIS A 279 -4.30 1.08 -14.92
C HIS A 279 -3.47 1.70 -16.06
N CYS A 280 -4.13 2.24 -17.08
CA CYS A 280 -3.45 2.84 -18.23
C CYS A 280 -2.61 4.07 -17.85
N SER A 281 -2.97 4.78 -16.78
CA SER A 281 -2.14 5.88 -16.27
C SER A 281 -0.77 5.42 -15.73
N LYS A 282 -0.66 4.16 -15.28
CA LYS A 282 0.53 3.60 -14.62
C LYS A 282 1.34 2.66 -15.50
N TYR A 283 0.68 1.91 -16.39
CA TYR A 283 1.30 0.83 -17.16
C TYR A 283 1.19 1.03 -18.66
N SER A 284 2.25 0.67 -19.40
CA SER A 284 2.29 0.70 -20.87
C SER A 284 2.00 -0.68 -21.47
N HIS A 285 1.39 -0.71 -22.67
CA HIS A 285 1.11 -1.93 -23.43
C HIS A 285 1.72 -1.83 -24.83
N PRO A 286 2.32 -2.91 -25.37
CA PRO A 286 2.79 -2.92 -26.75
C PRO A 286 1.60 -2.86 -27.72
N HIS A 287 1.62 -1.91 -28.65
CA HIS A 287 0.62 -1.68 -29.72
C HIS A 287 -0.76 -1.11 -29.34
N ASN A 288 -0.86 -0.30 -28.28
CA ASN A 288 -2.13 0.37 -27.98
C ASN A 288 -1.96 1.88 -27.77
N ASP A 289 -1.92 2.63 -28.87
CA ASP A 289 -1.99 4.10 -28.86
C ASP A 289 -3.38 4.60 -28.38
N GLY A 290 -4.35 3.68 -28.26
CA GLY A 290 -5.73 3.93 -27.83
C GLY A 290 -5.95 4.09 -26.32
N CYS A 291 -5.00 4.67 -25.57
CA CYS A 291 -5.19 5.00 -24.15
C CYS A 291 -6.01 6.31 -23.94
N ASN A 292 -6.80 6.72 -24.92
CA ASN A 292 -7.59 7.95 -24.86
C ASN A 292 -9.06 7.55 -24.72
N SER A 293 -9.57 7.55 -23.48
CA SER A 293 -10.92 7.10 -23.09
C SER A 293 -12.07 7.96 -23.67
N SER A 294 -11.82 8.78 -24.68
CA SER A 294 -12.74 9.83 -25.13
C SER A 294 -13.60 9.45 -26.33
N ASN A 295 -13.45 8.26 -26.92
CA ASN A 295 -14.20 7.92 -28.13
C ASN A 295 -14.53 6.43 -28.28
N ILE A 296 -15.16 5.86 -27.26
CA ILE A 296 -15.76 4.52 -27.35
C ILE A 296 -17.18 4.70 -27.89
N SER A 297 -17.37 4.34 -29.15
CA SER A 297 -18.66 4.29 -29.82
C SER A 297 -19.59 3.30 -29.09
N SER A 298 -20.89 3.55 -29.05
CA SER A 298 -21.92 2.86 -28.25
C SER A 298 -22.12 1.36 -28.54
N HIS A 299 -21.22 0.73 -29.30
CA HIS A 299 -21.22 -0.69 -29.62
C HIS A 299 -20.17 -1.53 -28.86
N ASP A 300 -19.25 -0.92 -28.10
CA ASP A 300 -18.17 -1.65 -27.43
C ASP A 300 -18.49 -1.91 -25.94
N GLN A 301 -19.43 -2.81 -25.68
CA GLN A 301 -19.66 -3.32 -24.32
C GLN A 301 -18.46 -4.15 -23.83
N ILE A 302 -18.05 -3.92 -22.58
CA ILE A 302 -16.88 -4.58 -21.97
C ILE A 302 -17.18 -6.08 -21.75
N PRO A 303 -16.33 -7.03 -22.17
CA PRO A 303 -16.60 -8.46 -21.94
C PRO A 303 -16.80 -8.79 -20.46
N CYS A 304 -17.89 -9.46 -20.12
CA CYS A 304 -18.18 -9.88 -18.76
C CYS A 304 -17.14 -10.90 -18.28
N ARG A 305 -16.58 -10.68 -17.06
CA ARG A 305 -15.58 -11.57 -16.44
C ARG A 305 -16.02 -13.04 -16.35
N TYR A 306 -17.32 -13.28 -16.22
CA TYR A 306 -17.89 -14.62 -16.06
C TYR A 306 -18.37 -15.21 -17.40
N GLY A 307 -18.19 -14.51 -18.52
CA GLY A 307 -18.62 -14.97 -19.84
C GLY A 307 -20.07 -15.44 -19.83
N ARG A 308 -20.33 -16.62 -20.39
CA ARG A 308 -21.68 -17.23 -20.45
C ARG A 308 -22.25 -17.67 -19.10
N ASP A 309 -21.36 -17.86 -18.12
CA ASP A 309 -21.68 -18.35 -16.77
C ASP A 309 -21.97 -17.21 -15.79
N CYS A 310 -22.05 -15.96 -16.28
CA CYS A 310 -22.44 -14.84 -15.45
C CYS A 310 -23.82 -15.07 -14.84
N ARG A 311 -23.90 -15.02 -13.51
CA ARG A 311 -25.16 -15.12 -12.76
C ARG A 311 -26.06 -13.91 -12.99
N ASP A 312 -25.45 -12.76 -13.27
CA ASP A 312 -26.13 -11.47 -13.42
C ASP A 312 -26.53 -11.19 -14.88
N LYS A 313 -26.45 -12.18 -15.78
CA LYS A 313 -26.87 -12.05 -17.19
C LYS A 313 -28.37 -11.77 -17.38
N SER A 314 -29.15 -11.77 -16.31
CA SER A 314 -30.57 -11.41 -16.29
C SER A 314 -30.81 -9.98 -15.79
N ASP A 315 -29.81 -9.31 -15.23
CA ASP A 315 -29.91 -7.91 -14.80
C ASP A 315 -29.69 -6.96 -16.00
N PRO A 316 -30.70 -6.16 -16.38
CA PRO A 316 -30.59 -5.21 -17.49
C PRO A 316 -29.47 -4.18 -17.30
N GLN A 317 -29.18 -3.77 -16.06
CA GLN A 317 -28.11 -2.80 -15.81
C GLN A 317 -26.73 -3.42 -16.05
N HIS A 318 -26.54 -4.67 -15.63
CA HIS A 318 -25.33 -5.44 -15.92
C HIS A 318 -25.15 -5.65 -17.43
N CYS A 319 -26.19 -6.10 -18.13
CA CYS A 319 -26.16 -6.33 -19.58
C CYS A 319 -25.98 -5.05 -20.41
N SER A 320 -26.31 -3.86 -19.86
CA SER A 320 -26.04 -2.59 -20.53
C SER A 320 -24.54 -2.24 -20.55
N LYS A 321 -23.78 -2.70 -19.55
CA LYS A 321 -22.35 -2.41 -19.37
C LYS A 321 -21.44 -3.52 -19.90
N TYR A 322 -21.89 -4.77 -19.80
CA TYR A 322 -21.05 -5.93 -20.08
C TYR A 322 -21.60 -6.82 -21.19
N SER A 323 -20.75 -7.10 -22.19
CA SER A 323 -21.06 -8.05 -23.26
C SER A 323 -20.86 -9.48 -22.78
N HIS A 324 -21.79 -10.36 -23.14
CA HIS A 324 -21.69 -11.79 -22.92
C HIS A 324 -21.57 -12.41 -24.30
N ASP A 325 -20.51 -13.17 -24.54
CA ASP A 325 -20.21 -13.74 -25.85
C ASP A 325 -21.23 -14.83 -26.18
N HIS A 326 -22.36 -14.43 -26.77
CA HIS A 326 -23.32 -15.35 -27.34
C HIS A 326 -22.61 -16.02 -28.51
N GLY A 327 -22.39 -17.33 -28.41
CA GLY A 327 -21.86 -18.11 -29.53
C GLY A 327 -22.68 -17.86 -30.80
N PRO A 328 -22.16 -18.24 -31.98
CA PRO A 328 -22.73 -17.90 -33.27
C PRO A 328 -24.26 -18.03 -33.22
N ARG A 329 -24.94 -16.88 -33.29
CA ARG A 329 -26.39 -16.80 -33.29
C ARG A 329 -26.90 -17.73 -34.38
N PRO A 330 -27.71 -18.76 -34.09
CA PRO A 330 -28.49 -19.40 -35.14
C PRO A 330 -29.48 -18.35 -35.67
N SER A 331 -29.25 -17.92 -36.90
CA SER A 331 -30.10 -16.98 -37.64
C SER A 331 -31.44 -17.64 -37.95
N SER A 332 -32.35 -17.65 -36.98
CA SER A 332 -33.75 -17.95 -37.22
C SER A 332 -34.60 -17.26 -36.17
N ILE A 333 -35.30 -16.21 -36.61
CA ILE A 333 -36.35 -15.52 -35.88
C ILE A 333 -37.47 -16.53 -35.64
N LEU A 334 -37.41 -17.24 -34.50
CA LEU A 334 -38.53 -18.05 -34.02
C LEU A 334 -39.53 -17.11 -33.34
N ASN A 335 -40.73 -17.08 -33.90
CA ASN A 335 -41.88 -16.40 -33.32
C ASN A 335 -42.12 -16.93 -31.89
N HIS A 336 -41.83 -16.11 -30.87
CA HIS A 336 -41.88 -16.48 -29.44
C HIS A 336 -43.28 -16.86 -28.90
N ASN A 337 -44.31 -16.87 -29.76
CA ASN A 337 -45.70 -17.13 -29.36
C ASN A 337 -46.16 -18.58 -29.61
N GLN A 338 -45.28 -19.48 -30.06
CA GLN A 338 -45.64 -20.88 -30.33
C GLN A 338 -45.28 -21.80 -29.16
N THR A 339 -46.26 -22.52 -28.64
CA THR A 339 -46.05 -23.51 -27.57
C THR A 339 -45.41 -24.77 -28.15
N PRO A 340 -44.43 -25.42 -27.47
CA PRO A 340 -43.84 -26.65 -27.99
C PRO A 340 -44.88 -27.74 -28.23
N CYS A 341 -44.84 -28.38 -29.41
CA CYS A 341 -45.75 -29.48 -29.71
C CYS A 341 -45.47 -30.69 -28.80
N ARG A 342 -46.50 -31.22 -28.13
CA ARG A 342 -46.38 -32.37 -27.21
C ARG A 342 -45.83 -33.62 -27.89
N TYR A 343 -46.05 -33.78 -29.19
CA TYR A 343 -45.57 -34.92 -29.97
C TYR A 343 -44.17 -34.70 -30.58
N GLY A 344 -43.55 -33.56 -30.30
CA GLY A 344 -42.20 -33.24 -30.79
C GLY A 344 -42.09 -33.37 -32.30
N HIS A 345 -40.93 -33.85 -32.77
CA HIS A 345 -40.63 -34.03 -34.19
C HIS A 345 -41.57 -35.03 -34.91
N ASP A 346 -42.19 -35.95 -34.18
CA ASP A 346 -43.00 -37.04 -34.72
C ASP A 346 -44.50 -36.68 -34.81
N CYS A 347 -44.84 -35.41 -34.59
CA CYS A 347 -46.20 -34.91 -34.81
C CYS A 347 -46.65 -35.17 -36.26
N ARG A 348 -47.78 -35.86 -36.44
CA ARG A 348 -48.38 -36.11 -37.77
C ARG A 348 -48.83 -34.81 -38.45
N ASP A 349 -49.18 -33.80 -37.68
CA ASP A 349 -49.71 -32.52 -38.16
C ASP A 349 -48.64 -31.44 -38.34
N LYS A 350 -47.35 -31.80 -38.30
CA LYS A 350 -46.23 -30.84 -38.45
C LYS A 350 -46.16 -30.13 -39.81
N HIS A 351 -47.02 -30.51 -40.75
CA HIS A 351 -47.16 -29.86 -42.05
C HIS A 351 -48.51 -29.15 -42.23
N ASP A 352 -49.43 -29.20 -41.25
CA ASP A 352 -50.68 -28.44 -41.28
C ASP A 352 -50.39 -26.96 -40.90
N PRO A 353 -50.67 -25.99 -41.79
CA PRO A 353 -50.46 -24.57 -41.52
C PRO A 353 -51.18 -24.07 -40.25
N ARG A 354 -52.36 -24.61 -39.94
CA ARG A 354 -53.11 -24.22 -38.74
C ARG A 354 -52.41 -24.72 -37.48
N HIS A 355 -51.85 -25.93 -37.53
CA HIS A 355 -51.07 -26.49 -36.43
C HIS A 355 -49.75 -25.73 -36.25
N CYS A 356 -49.02 -25.48 -37.34
CA CYS A 356 -47.74 -24.76 -37.33
C CYS A 356 -47.87 -23.29 -36.92
N SER A 357 -49.07 -22.69 -36.97
CA SER A 357 -49.29 -21.34 -36.43
C SER A 357 -49.29 -21.29 -34.89
N LYS A 358 -49.67 -22.39 -34.23
CA LYS A 358 -49.83 -22.48 -32.77
C LYS A 358 -48.68 -23.20 -32.08
N TYR A 359 -48.06 -24.18 -32.75
CA TYR A 359 -47.10 -25.07 -32.12
C TYR A 359 -45.75 -25.10 -32.83
N SER A 360 -44.67 -25.05 -32.04
CA SER A 360 -43.29 -25.13 -32.53
C SER A 360 -42.77 -26.56 -32.49
N HIS A 361 -41.95 -26.91 -33.48
CA HIS A 361 -41.27 -28.21 -33.62
C HIS A 361 -39.76 -27.95 -33.68
N ALA A 362 -38.97 -28.75 -32.98
CA ALA A 362 -37.52 -28.70 -33.11
C ALA A 362 -37.11 -29.23 -34.49
N ASN A 363 -36.38 -28.42 -35.27
CA ASN A 363 -35.72 -28.88 -36.49
C ASN A 363 -34.59 -29.85 -36.10
N LYS A 364 -34.42 -30.92 -36.90
CA LYS A 364 -33.30 -31.86 -36.77
C LYS A 364 -31.97 -31.22 -37.11
#